data_AF-A0A7C0UPJ8-F1
#
_entry.id   AF-A0A7C0UPJ8-F1
#
_cell.length_a   1.000
_cell.length_b   1.000
_cell.length_c   1.000
_cell.angle_alpha   90.00
_cell.angle_beta   90.00
_cell.angle_gamma   90.00
#
_symmetry.space_group_name_H-M   'P 1'
#
loop_
_entity.id
_entity.type
_entity.pdbx_description
1 polymer ?
#
loop_
_entity_poly.entity_id
_entity_poly.type
_entity_poly.pdbx_seq_one_letter_code
_entity_poly.pdbx_strand_id
1 'polypeptide(L)'
;MEVIKTVICKLDVTEDEFKKLMDTVKAFRDACNYISEVAWERRCFNPVALHHLVYYKTRERFKLPANLAIRARDRVAKSYKTNRKKQHKFRQLSMDLDKRLLHFLGMESIKFPYPQFTEELRLSLLLEITSKNF
;
A
#
# COMPACT_ATOMS: atom_id res chain seq x y z
N MET A 1 25.85 6.75 1.91
CA MET A 1 25.19 5.42 1.88
C MET A 1 23.74 5.67 2.27
N GLU A 2 22.77 5.43 1.38
CA GLU A 2 21.36 5.66 1.69
C GLU A 2 20.83 4.48 2.51
N VAL A 3 20.34 4.75 3.72
CA VAL A 3 19.85 3.70 4.63
C VAL A 3 18.33 3.71 4.61
N ILE A 4 17.73 2.66 4.04
CA ILE A 4 16.27 2.48 4.06
C ILE A 4 15.88 1.77 5.36
N LYS A 5 15.00 2.38 6.15
CA LYS A 5 14.45 1.81 7.38
C LYS A 5 12.93 1.67 7.29
N THR A 6 12.41 0.55 7.78
CA THR A 6 10.97 0.36 7.96
C THR A 6 10.59 0.82 9.35
N VAL A 7 9.52 1.63 9.44
CA VAL A 7 8.95 2.09 10.71
C VAL A 7 7.51 1.61 10.84
N ILE A 8 7.07 1.37 12.07
CA ILE A 8 5.69 1.04 12.39
C ILE A 8 5.05 2.28 12.98
N CYS A 9 3.99 2.77 12.36
CA CYS A 9 3.24 3.95 12.80
C CYS A 9 1.84 3.53 13.27
N LYS A 10 1.37 4.12 14.37
CA LYS A 10 -0.04 4.07 14.76
C LYS A 10 -0.75 5.24 14.07
N LEU A 11 -1.94 4.97 13.55
CA LEU A 11 -2.83 5.98 12.99
C LEU A 11 -3.77 6.43 14.11
N ASP A 12 -3.69 7.70 14.47
CA ASP A 12 -4.67 8.35 15.34
C ASP A 12 -5.73 8.98 14.44
N VAL A 13 -6.95 8.45 14.48
CA VAL A 13 -8.04 8.80 13.57
C VAL A 13 -9.35 8.85 14.34
N THR A 14 -10.27 9.69 13.85
CA THR A 14 -11.64 9.73 14.38
C THR A 14 -12.40 8.44 14.05
N GLU A 15 -13.50 8.18 14.75
CA GLU A 15 -14.32 6.98 14.53
C GLU A 15 -14.87 6.91 13.10
N ASP A 16 -15.30 8.04 12.54
CA ASP A 16 -15.80 8.13 11.17
C ASP A 16 -14.71 7.84 10.12
N GLU A 17 -13.50 8.34 10.33
CA GLU A 17 -12.35 8.06 9.47
C GLU A 17 -11.92 6.60 9.58
N PHE A 18 -11.90 6.05 10.79
CA PHE A 18 -11.62 4.64 11.03
C PHE A 18 -12.60 3.75 10.27
N LYS A 19 -13.89 4.08 10.29
CA LYS A 19 -14.92 3.35 9.55
C LYS A 19 -14.68 3.37 8.04
N LYS A 20 -14.45 4.55 7.46
CA LYS A 20 -14.15 4.71 6.03
C LYS A 20 -12.89 3.95 5.62
N LEU A 21 -11.85 3.99 6.46
CA LEU A 21 -10.61 3.26 6.25
C LEU A 21 -10.86 1.75 6.28
N MET A 22 -11.59 1.28 7.28
CA MET A 22 -11.89 -0.14 7.46
C MET A 22 -12.73 -0.70 6.31
N ASP A 23 -13.71 0.07 5.82
CA ASP A 23 -14.51 -0.30 4.66
C ASP A 23 -13.65 -0.42 3.40
N THR A 24 -12.68 0.48 3.24
CA THR A 24 -11.70 0.42 2.14
C THR A 24 -10.81 -0.82 2.24
N VAL A 25 -10.32 -1.15 3.44
CA VAL A 25 -9.48 -2.35 3.67
C VAL A 25 -10.26 -3.63 3.39
N LYS A 26 -11.54 -3.70 3.79
CA LYS A 26 -12.43 -4.82 3.47
C LYS A 26 -12.65 -4.95 1.96
N ALA A 27 -12.99 -3.85 1.28
CA ALA A 27 -13.15 -3.84 -0.18
C ALA A 27 -11.88 -4.28 -0.90
N PHE A 28 -10.70 -3.86 -0.42
CA PHE A 28 -9.41 -4.28 -0.95
C PHE A 28 -9.18 -5.79 -0.80
N ARG A 29 -9.42 -6.35 0.39
CA ARG A 29 -9.32 -7.79 0.65
C ARG A 29 -10.28 -8.57 -0.27
N ASP A 30 -11.51 -8.12 -0.40
CA ASP A 30 -12.54 -8.80 -1.18
C ASP A 30 -12.22 -8.75 -2.68
N ALA A 31 -11.65 -7.63 -3.15
CA ALA A 31 -11.07 -7.53 -4.48
C ALA A 31 -9.93 -8.52 -4.70
N CYS A 32 -8.99 -8.67 -3.75
CA CYS A 32 -7.93 -9.68 -3.86
C CYS A 32 -8.49 -11.10 -3.95
N ASN A 33 -9.51 -11.43 -3.16
CA ASN A 33 -10.14 -12.76 -3.20
C ASN A 33 -10.83 -13.02 -4.55
N TYR A 34 -11.58 -12.05 -5.08
CA TYR A 34 -12.18 -12.14 -6.41
C TYR A 34 -11.12 -12.30 -7.51
N ILE A 35 -10.05 -11.50 -7.48
CA ILE A 35 -8.98 -11.61 -8.47
C ILE A 35 -8.29 -12.98 -8.36
N SER A 36 -8.11 -13.50 -7.15
CA SER A 36 -7.52 -14.83 -6.93
C SER A 36 -8.40 -15.97 -7.44
N GLU A 37 -9.72 -15.84 -7.36
CA GLU A 37 -10.68 -16.75 -7.96
C GLU A 37 -10.54 -16.76 -9.49
N VAL A 38 -10.60 -15.59 -10.13
CA VAL A 38 -10.44 -15.47 -11.59
C VAL A 38 -9.08 -15.97 -12.06
N ALA A 39 -8.00 -15.65 -11.34
CA ALA A 39 -6.65 -16.11 -11.64
C ALA A 39 -6.55 -17.64 -11.58
N TRP A 40 -7.20 -18.26 -10.59
CA TRP A 40 -7.21 -19.71 -10.41
C TRP A 40 -8.03 -20.42 -11.50
N GLU A 41 -9.24 -19.94 -11.77
CA GLU A 41 -10.14 -20.49 -12.79
C GLU A 41 -9.51 -20.43 -14.18
N ARG A 42 -8.96 -19.27 -14.56
CA ARG A 42 -8.38 -19.04 -15.89
C ARG A 42 -6.91 -19.48 -15.98
N ARG A 43 -6.34 -20.02 -14.90
CA ARG A 43 -4.91 -20.36 -14.79
C ARG A 43 -3.98 -19.23 -15.23
N CYS A 44 -4.37 -17.99 -14.92
CA CYS A 44 -3.68 -16.78 -15.36
C CYS A 44 -3.00 -16.10 -14.17
N PHE A 45 -1.67 -16.21 -14.11
CA PHE A 45 -0.86 -15.66 -13.01
C PHE A 45 0.06 -14.52 -13.47
N ASN A 46 0.14 -14.25 -14.78
CA ASN A 46 0.87 -13.11 -15.30
C ASN A 46 0.09 -11.84 -14.91
N PRO A 47 0.72 -10.88 -14.19
CA PRO A 47 0.06 -9.65 -13.81
C PRO A 47 -0.58 -8.94 -15.02
N VAL A 48 0.16 -8.73 -16.12
CA VAL A 48 -0.33 -7.97 -17.30
C VAL A 48 -1.59 -8.61 -17.88
N ALA A 49 -1.56 -9.92 -18.12
CA ALA A 49 -2.73 -10.65 -18.60
C ALA A 49 -3.89 -10.59 -17.60
N LEU A 50 -3.61 -10.74 -16.30
CA LEU A 50 -4.63 -10.67 -15.25
C LEU A 50 -5.29 -9.29 -15.16
N HIS A 51 -4.56 -8.20 -15.45
CA HIS A 51 -5.12 -6.85 -15.49
C HIS A 51 -6.26 -6.73 -16.50
N HIS A 52 -6.06 -7.21 -17.73
CA HIS A 52 -7.10 -7.19 -18.76
C HIS A 52 -8.35 -8.00 -18.37
N LEU A 53 -8.18 -9.04 -17.55
CA LEU A 53 -9.27 -9.91 -17.10
C LEU A 53 -10.10 -9.30 -15.97
N VAL A 54 -9.46 -8.59 -15.04
CA VAL A 54 -10.08 -8.23 -13.76
C VAL A 54 -10.28 -6.73 -13.56
N TYR A 55 -9.51 -5.85 -14.22
CA TYR A 55 -9.40 -4.44 -13.83
C TYR A 55 -10.76 -3.72 -13.78
N TYR A 56 -11.52 -3.73 -14.88
CA TYR A 56 -12.82 -3.03 -14.94
C TYR A 56 -13.82 -3.61 -13.94
N LYS A 57 -13.94 -4.94 -13.89
CA LYS A 57 -14.84 -5.63 -12.94
C LYS A 57 -14.48 -5.36 -11.49
N THR A 58 -13.19 -5.33 -11.16
CA THR A 58 -12.71 -5.00 -9.82
C THR A 58 -13.05 -3.55 -9.45
N ARG A 59 -12.87 -2.60 -10.38
CA ARG A 59 -13.17 -1.18 -10.18
C ARG A 59 -14.66 -0.95 -9.92
N GLU A 60 -15.51 -1.56 -10.72
CA GLU A 60 -16.96 -1.42 -10.61
C GLU A 60 -17.51 -2.12 -9.37
N ARG A 61 -17.10 -3.37 -9.12
CA ARG A 61 -17.66 -4.20 -8.05
C ARG A 61 -17.27 -3.73 -6.66
N PHE A 62 -16.02 -3.31 -6.47
CA PHE A 62 -15.48 -2.95 -5.16
C PHE A 62 -15.32 -1.45 -4.95
N LYS A 63 -15.67 -0.64 -5.97
CA LYS A 63 -15.56 0.84 -5.96
C LYS A 63 -14.18 1.35 -5.54
N LEU A 64 -13.13 0.55 -5.76
CA LEU A 64 -11.77 0.89 -5.37
C LEU A 64 -11.17 1.92 -6.33
N PRO A 65 -10.39 2.91 -5.85
CA PRO A 65 -9.51 3.75 -6.66
C PRO A 65 -8.62 2.94 -7.63
N ALA A 66 -8.21 3.54 -8.75
CA ALA A 66 -7.48 2.84 -9.81
C ALA A 66 -6.18 2.24 -9.30
N ASN A 67 -5.45 3.00 -8.47
CA ASN A 67 -4.23 2.57 -7.81
C ASN A 67 -4.49 1.34 -6.93
N LEU A 68 -5.53 1.36 -6.09
CA LEU A 68 -5.86 0.22 -5.21
C LEU A 68 -6.28 -1.03 -5.99
N ALA A 69 -7.02 -0.89 -7.08
CA ALA A 69 -7.36 -2.03 -7.94
C ALA A 69 -6.12 -2.68 -8.56
N ILE A 70 -5.16 -1.88 -9.04
CA ILE A 70 -3.87 -2.38 -9.56
C ILE A 70 -3.08 -3.08 -8.47
N ARG A 71 -2.99 -2.49 -7.27
CA ARG A 71 -2.30 -3.07 -6.10
C ARG A 71 -2.92 -4.40 -5.67
N ALA A 72 -4.24 -4.51 -5.67
CA ALA A 72 -4.93 -5.77 -5.36
C ALA A 72 -4.53 -6.86 -6.36
N ARG A 73 -4.47 -6.54 -7.65
CA ARG A 73 -4.01 -7.47 -8.71
C ARG A 73 -2.54 -7.84 -8.54
N ASP A 74 -1.67 -6.88 -8.22
CA ASP A 74 -0.25 -7.13 -8.01
C ASP A 74 0.01 -8.02 -6.80
N ARG A 75 -0.71 -7.79 -5.70
CA ARG A 75 -0.65 -8.63 -4.50
C ARG A 75 -1.01 -10.08 -4.82
N VAL A 76 -2.10 -10.29 -5.58
CA VAL A 76 -2.52 -11.63 -5.99
C VAL A 76 -1.47 -12.28 -6.90
N ALA A 77 -1.01 -11.58 -7.93
CA ALA A 77 0.00 -12.12 -8.85
C ALA A 77 1.31 -12.45 -8.13
N LYS A 78 1.76 -11.60 -7.18
CA LYS A 78 2.95 -11.86 -6.34
C LYS A 78 2.74 -13.10 -5.47
N SER A 79 1.55 -13.27 -4.88
CA SER A 79 1.23 -14.46 -4.08
C SER A 79 1.38 -15.76 -4.90
N TYR A 80 0.90 -15.75 -6.15
CA TYR A 80 1.05 -16.89 -7.07
C TYR A 80 2.45 -17.06 -7.66
N LYS A 81 3.38 -16.10 -7.47
CA LYS A 81 4.79 -16.35 -7.77
C LYS A 81 5.41 -17.32 -6.76
N THR A 82 4.97 -17.27 -5.50
CA THR A 82 5.47 -18.15 -4.44
C THR A 82 4.93 -19.57 -4.54
N ASN A 83 3.63 -19.73 -4.80
CA ASN A 83 3.00 -21.05 -4.90
C ASN A 83 1.80 -21.01 -5.87
N ARG A 84 1.65 -22.05 -6.69
CA ARG A 84 0.55 -22.21 -7.66
C ARG A 84 -0.22 -23.51 -7.49
N LYS A 85 -0.02 -24.25 -6.40
CA LYS A 85 -0.64 -25.55 -6.15
C LYS A 85 -2.10 -25.45 -5.67
N LYS A 86 -2.53 -24.29 -5.18
CA LYS A 86 -3.88 -24.06 -4.66
C LYS A 86 -4.37 -22.63 -4.91
N GLN A 87 -5.67 -22.42 -4.87
CA GLN A 87 -6.24 -21.07 -4.84
C GLN A 87 -5.84 -20.36 -3.54
N HIS A 88 -5.43 -19.10 -3.65
CA HIS A 88 -5.06 -18.31 -2.49
C HIS A 88 -6.29 -17.57 -1.94
N LYS A 89 -6.39 -17.48 -0.61
CA LYS A 89 -7.45 -16.73 0.08
C LYS A 89 -6.80 -15.74 1.03
N PHE A 90 -7.15 -14.47 0.88
CA PHE A 90 -6.67 -13.35 1.69
C PHE A 90 -7.65 -13.12 2.83
N ARG A 91 -7.26 -13.57 4.05
CA ARG A 91 -8.09 -13.45 5.26
C ARG A 91 -7.76 -12.19 6.06
N GLN A 92 -6.49 -11.82 6.12
CA GLN A 92 -6.04 -10.66 6.88
C GLN A 92 -6.52 -9.36 6.23
N LEU A 93 -7.02 -8.45 7.06
CA LEU A 93 -7.38 -7.09 6.66
C LEU A 93 -6.09 -6.27 6.56
N SER A 94 -5.62 -6.08 5.34
CA SER A 94 -4.49 -5.20 5.03
C SER A 94 -4.64 -4.66 3.61
N MET A 95 -4.07 -3.50 3.35
CA MET A 95 -4.03 -2.90 2.02
C MET A 95 -2.62 -2.40 1.71
N ASP A 96 -2.23 -2.49 0.44
CA ASP A 96 -0.93 -1.98 -0.02
C ASP A 96 -1.09 -0.53 -0.45
N LEU A 97 -0.46 0.38 0.29
CA LEU A 97 -0.41 1.79 -0.04
C LEU A 97 0.91 2.14 -0.74
N ASP A 98 0.89 3.21 -1.51
CA ASP A 98 2.07 3.75 -2.16
C ASP A 98 2.11 5.27 -2.03
N LYS A 99 3.15 5.87 -2.59
CA LYS A 99 3.35 7.32 -2.58
C LYS A 99 2.20 8.13 -3.20
N ARG A 100 1.28 7.52 -3.96
CA ARG A 100 0.10 8.20 -4.53
C ARG A 100 -1.13 8.06 -3.64
N LEU A 101 -1.11 7.10 -2.72
CA LEU A 101 -2.22 6.78 -1.81
C LEU A 101 -1.98 7.30 -0.39
N LEU A 102 -0.72 7.40 0.05
CA LEU A 102 -0.34 7.90 1.36
C LEU A 102 0.75 8.96 1.20
N HIS A 103 0.50 10.13 1.77
CA HIS A 103 1.46 11.22 1.86
C HIS A 103 1.62 11.60 3.33
N PHE A 104 2.85 11.79 3.77
CA PHE A 104 3.13 12.38 5.08
C PHE A 104 3.11 13.90 4.92
N LEU A 105 2.20 14.57 5.62
CA LEU A 105 2.14 16.02 5.67
C LEU A 105 2.99 16.48 6.87
N GLY A 106 3.98 17.34 6.63
CA GLY A 106 4.72 18.02 7.70
C GLY A 106 5.73 17.18 8.50
N MET A 107 6.18 16.03 7.98
CA MET A 107 7.24 15.26 8.63
C MET A 107 8.62 15.74 8.19
N GLU A 108 9.17 16.73 8.90
CA GLU A 108 10.50 17.28 8.61
C GLU A 108 11.65 16.47 9.23
N SER A 109 11.42 15.81 10.37
CA SER A 109 12.39 14.91 11.01
C SER A 109 11.72 13.91 11.95
N ILE A 110 12.26 12.69 12.02
CA ILE A 110 11.87 11.67 13.01
C ILE A 110 13.00 11.56 14.03
N LYS A 111 12.77 12.00 15.26
CA LYS A 111 13.71 11.85 16.37
C LYS A 111 13.43 10.52 17.08
N PHE A 112 14.43 9.65 17.16
CA PHE A 112 14.34 8.44 17.96
C PHE A 112 14.64 8.80 19.43
N PRO A 113 13.75 8.49 20.39
CA PRO A 113 13.91 8.90 21.78
C PRO A 113 15.01 8.11 22.53
N TYR A 114 15.64 7.12 21.87
CA TYR A 114 16.67 6.28 22.48
C TYR A 114 18.05 6.53 21.84
N PRO A 115 19.06 6.93 22.62
CA PRO A 115 20.40 7.27 22.12
C PRO A 115 21.21 6.08 21.59
N GLN A 116 20.74 4.84 21.76
CA GLN A 116 21.38 3.65 21.14
C GLN A 116 21.29 3.66 19.59
N PHE A 117 20.47 4.56 19.02
CA PHE A 117 20.25 4.73 17.58
C PHE A 117 20.55 6.17 17.11
N THR A 118 21.39 6.92 17.82
CA THR A 118 21.83 8.28 17.42
C THR A 118 22.71 8.23 16.18
N GLU A 119 22.08 8.09 15.04
CA GLU A 119 22.52 8.73 13.81
C GLU A 119 21.33 9.58 13.36
N GLU A 120 21.44 10.91 13.54
CA GLU A 120 20.52 11.84 12.89
C GLU A 120 20.63 11.61 11.39
N LEU A 121 19.64 10.93 10.81
CA LEU A 121 19.49 10.85 9.36
C LEU A 121 19.09 12.23 8.84
N ARG A 122 20.07 13.12 8.69
CA ARG A 122 19.96 14.32 7.87
C ARG A 122 19.81 13.88 6.42
N LEU A 123 18.60 13.97 5.88
CA LEU A 123 18.39 14.07 4.44
C LEU A 123 18.83 15.47 3.99
N SER A 124 20.13 15.74 4.03
CA SER A 124 20.67 16.99 3.50
C SER A 124 20.88 16.86 2.00
N LEU A 125 20.03 17.53 1.22
CA LEU A 125 20.53 18.54 0.29
C LEU A 125 19.49 19.65 0.08
N LEU A 126 19.69 20.74 0.83
CA LEU A 126 19.58 22.14 0.42
C LEU A 126 18.31 22.62 -0.30
N LEU A 127 17.53 23.41 0.43
CA LEU A 127 17.25 24.78 -0.01
C LEU A 127 17.33 25.72 1.20
N GLU A 128 18.57 26.08 1.54
CA GLU A 128 18.86 27.38 2.12
C GLU A 128 19.03 28.36 0.95
N ILE A 129 17.94 29.04 0.59
CA ILE A 129 17.97 30.43 0.14
C ILE A 129 17.22 31.16 1.26
N THR A 130 17.93 31.62 2.30
CA THR A 130 18.29 33.04 2.49
C THR A 130 17.09 33.96 2.22
N SER A 131 16.55 34.68 3.18
CA SER A 131 17.20 35.76 3.93
C SER A 131 16.15 36.30 4.90
N LYS A 132 16.38 36.24 6.21
CA LYS A 132 16.82 37.40 7.02
C LYS A 132 15.90 38.62 6.93
N ASN A 133 15.41 39.00 8.12
CA ASN A 133 15.16 40.37 8.56
C ASN A 133 14.19 41.18 7.69
N PHE A 134 12.90 41.11 8.01
CA PHE A 134 12.07 42.22 8.49
C PHE A 134 10.71 41.66 8.92
#